data_AF-A0A9P4MN04-F1
#
_entry.id   AF-A0A9P4MN04-F1
#
_cell.length_a   1.000
_cell.length_b   1.000
_cell.length_c   1.000
_cell.angle_alpha   90.00
_cell.angle_beta   90.00
_cell.angle_gamma   90.00
#
_symmetry.space_group_name_H-M   'P 1'
#
loop_
_entity.id
_entity.type
_entity.pdbx_description
1 polymer ?
#
loop_
_entity_poly.entity_id
_entity_poly.type
_entity_poly.pdbx_seq_one_letter_code
_entity_poly.pdbx_strand_id
1 'polypeptide(L)'
;FTKELVKAAARNTYRGKGVMVLLLQQRGAKVKITEEVVKAATGNDRSDKGVMALLLEQCGAGAKITEEVVKAAVGNTDNGKEATAFLLEQHGAEVKITEEVVVKAAAGDTDNGREATALLLEQHDAGVKITEEVVKAAAGNIRRGKAVIALLLEQRDVALKKKEYGLSIMDLHRVPYKTIFSLYRPTALKESPTAGIG
;
A
#
# COMPACT_ATOMS: atom_id res chain seq x y z
N PHE A 1 -26.32 13.84 15.86
CA PHE A 1 -24.88 14.15 15.70
C PHE A 1 -24.57 14.06 14.23
N THR A 2 -24.13 15.15 13.60
CA THR A 2 -24.07 15.26 12.14
C THR A 2 -22.69 14.88 11.63
N LYS A 3 -22.65 14.19 10.49
CA LYS A 3 -21.42 13.92 9.74
C LYS A 3 -20.60 15.19 9.51
N GLU A 4 -21.28 16.31 9.28
CA GLU A 4 -20.66 17.62 9.05
C GLU A 4 -19.86 18.15 10.23
N LEU A 5 -20.28 17.89 11.48
CA LEU A 5 -19.51 18.33 12.65
C LEU A 5 -18.18 17.57 12.76
N VAL A 6 -18.19 16.27 12.47
CA VAL A 6 -16.98 15.44 12.46
C VAL A 6 -16.05 15.86 11.32
N LYS A 7 -16.60 16.12 10.13
CA LYS A 7 -15.84 16.66 9.01
C LYS A 7 -15.21 18.02 9.35
N ALA A 8 -15.95 18.92 9.97
CA ALA A 8 -15.44 20.23 10.37
C ALA A 8 -14.28 20.11 11.39
N ALA A 9 -14.41 19.20 12.36
CA ALA A 9 -13.34 18.90 13.31
C ALA A 9 -12.12 18.29 12.63
N ALA A 10 -12.33 17.37 11.68
CA ALA A 10 -11.26 16.75 10.90
C ALA A 10 -10.50 17.77 10.04
N ARG A 11 -11.21 18.75 9.45
CA ARG A 11 -10.61 19.82 8.62
C ARG A 11 -9.90 20.91 9.43
N ASN A 12 -10.05 20.94 10.75
CA ASN A 12 -9.55 22.03 11.58
C ASN A 12 -8.02 21.93 11.73
N THR A 13 -7.30 22.84 11.09
CA THR A 13 -5.82 22.87 11.01
C THR A 13 -5.12 23.51 12.21
N TYR A 14 -5.87 24.03 13.18
CA TYR A 14 -5.27 24.69 14.34
C TYR A 14 -5.44 23.88 15.63
N ARG A 15 -6.63 23.34 15.87
CA ARG A 15 -6.96 22.51 17.05
C ARG A 15 -7.75 21.27 16.70
N GLY A 16 -7.71 20.80 15.45
CA GLY A 16 -8.51 19.66 14.98
C GLY A 16 -8.31 18.41 15.82
N LYS A 17 -7.08 18.11 16.25
CA LYS A 17 -6.81 16.96 17.12
C LYS A 17 -7.59 17.09 18.43
N GLY A 18 -7.47 18.23 19.12
CA GLY A 18 -8.15 18.46 20.39
C GLY A 18 -9.68 18.48 20.26
N VAL A 19 -10.20 19.09 19.19
CA VAL A 19 -11.64 19.08 18.89
C VAL A 19 -12.12 17.65 18.61
N MET A 20 -11.37 16.87 17.85
CA MET A 20 -11.71 15.47 17.56
C MET A 20 -11.66 14.61 18.83
N VAL A 21 -10.64 14.76 19.69
CA VAL A 21 -10.58 14.08 21.01
C VAL A 21 -11.85 14.38 21.81
N LEU A 22 -12.25 15.65 21.93
CA LEU A 22 -13.44 16.02 22.69
C LEU A 22 -14.72 15.41 22.10
N LEU A 23 -14.86 15.39 20.78
CA LEU A 23 -16.00 14.78 20.11
C LEU A 23 -16.07 13.27 20.37
N LEU A 24 -14.93 12.59 20.35
CA LEU A 24 -14.83 11.16 20.64
C LEU A 24 -15.06 10.86 22.12
N GLN A 25 -14.54 11.67 23.05
CA GLN A 25 -14.79 11.50 24.47
C GLN A 25 -16.28 11.69 24.83
N GLN A 26 -16.95 12.67 24.25
CA GLN A 26 -18.36 12.94 24.55
C GLN A 26 -19.34 11.97 23.88
N ARG A 27 -18.97 11.37 22.74
CA ARG A 27 -19.90 10.59 21.91
C ARG A 27 -19.45 9.16 21.60
N GLY A 28 -18.19 8.81 21.88
CA GLY A 28 -17.60 7.49 21.75
C GLY A 28 -17.93 6.82 20.41
N ALA A 29 -18.44 5.60 20.48
CA ALA A 29 -18.85 4.77 19.34
C ALA A 29 -19.95 5.37 18.44
N LYS A 30 -20.60 6.48 18.82
CA LYS A 30 -21.57 7.17 17.94
C LYS A 30 -20.90 8.00 16.84
N VAL A 31 -19.60 8.27 16.96
CA VAL A 31 -18.83 8.96 15.93
C VAL A 31 -18.43 7.93 14.87
N LYS A 32 -19.02 8.02 13.68
CA LYS A 32 -18.64 7.16 12.54
C LYS A 32 -17.49 7.81 11.78
N ILE A 33 -16.34 7.15 11.76
CA ILE A 33 -15.25 7.52 10.85
C ILE A 33 -15.63 7.03 9.46
N THR A 34 -15.71 7.94 8.50
CA THR A 34 -16.10 7.66 7.11
C THR A 34 -15.01 8.16 6.18
N GLU A 35 -14.99 7.70 4.93
CA GLU A 35 -14.09 8.22 3.88
C GLU A 35 -14.04 9.75 3.86
N GLU A 36 -15.20 10.39 3.95
CA GLU A 36 -15.34 11.84 3.93
C GLU A 36 -14.71 12.53 5.14
N VAL A 37 -14.67 11.85 6.28
CA VAL A 37 -13.98 12.33 7.50
C VAL A 37 -12.47 12.15 7.36
N VAL A 38 -12.02 11.04 6.77
CA VAL A 38 -10.60 10.81 6.49
C VAL A 38 -10.10 11.79 5.43
N LYS A 39 -10.79 11.95 4.31
CA LYS A 39 -10.54 12.99 3.30
C LYS A 39 -10.51 14.39 3.90
N ALA A 40 -11.43 14.69 4.82
CA ALA A 40 -11.47 15.94 5.54
C ALA A 40 -10.24 16.16 6.43
N ALA A 41 -9.72 15.10 7.06
CA ALA A 41 -8.49 15.15 7.84
C ALA A 41 -7.24 15.25 6.97
N THR A 42 -7.25 14.72 5.75
CA THR A 42 -6.07 14.69 4.87
C THR A 42 -6.01 15.85 3.89
N GLY A 43 -7.13 16.46 3.51
CA GLY A 43 -7.20 17.47 2.46
C GLY A 43 -6.78 18.88 2.87
N ASN A 44 -5.84 19.02 3.81
CA ASN A 44 -5.31 20.31 4.21
C ASN A 44 -3.78 20.21 4.32
N ASP A 45 -3.05 21.04 3.58
CA ASP A 45 -1.58 21.03 3.52
C ASP A 45 -0.90 21.31 4.88
N ARG A 46 -1.68 21.76 5.87
CA ARG A 46 -1.29 21.97 7.27
C ARG A 46 -1.96 21.01 8.25
N SER A 47 -2.63 19.97 7.75
CA SER A 47 -3.34 19.01 8.58
C SER A 47 -2.37 18.39 9.57
N ASP A 48 -2.68 18.59 10.85
CA ASP A 48 -2.00 17.94 11.95
C ASP A 48 -1.98 16.43 11.69
N LYS A 49 -0.78 15.86 11.56
CA LYS A 49 -0.57 14.40 11.57
C LYS A 49 -1.31 13.75 12.74
N GLY A 50 -1.53 14.52 13.82
CA GLY A 50 -2.29 14.13 14.99
C GLY A 50 -3.79 13.90 14.79
N VAL A 51 -4.48 14.54 13.83
CA VAL A 51 -5.90 14.22 13.53
C VAL A 51 -5.97 12.88 12.83
N MET A 52 -5.12 12.65 11.83
CA MET A 52 -5.08 11.38 11.11
C MET A 52 -4.71 10.23 12.04
N ALA A 53 -3.64 10.35 12.82
CA ALA A 53 -3.23 9.32 13.78
C ALA A 53 -4.35 8.98 14.76
N LEU A 54 -5.08 9.98 15.26
CA LEU A 54 -6.19 9.79 16.17
C LEU A 54 -7.40 9.14 15.50
N LEU A 55 -7.73 9.52 14.27
CA LEU A 55 -8.81 8.87 13.51
C LEU A 55 -8.50 7.39 13.26
N LEU A 56 -7.25 7.08 12.96
CA LEU A 56 -6.80 5.72 12.73
C LEU A 56 -6.77 4.89 14.04
N GLU A 57 -6.32 5.46 15.16
CA GLU A 57 -6.37 4.83 16.49
C GLU A 57 -7.79 4.47 16.90
N GLN A 58 -8.77 5.33 16.61
CA GLN A 58 -10.17 5.05 16.92
C GLN A 58 -10.80 3.98 16.04
N CYS A 59 -10.29 3.77 14.82
CA CYS A 59 -10.71 2.63 14.01
C CYS A 59 -10.39 1.30 14.72
N GLY A 60 -9.28 1.21 15.45
CA GLY A 60 -8.95 0.03 16.26
C GLY A 60 -9.82 -0.21 17.48
N ALA A 61 -10.46 0.83 18.01
CA ALA A 61 -11.28 0.74 19.22
C ALA A 61 -12.76 0.38 18.94
N GLY A 62 -13.10 -0.05 17.72
CA GLY A 62 -14.44 -0.52 17.34
C GLY A 62 -15.08 0.18 16.15
N ALA A 63 -14.39 1.09 15.46
CA ALA A 63 -14.86 1.65 14.19
C ALA A 63 -14.34 0.82 13.01
N LYS A 64 -15.25 0.17 12.28
CA LYS A 64 -14.94 -0.70 11.14
C LYS A 64 -14.06 0.02 10.10
N ILE A 65 -12.88 -0.54 9.82
CA ILE A 65 -12.09 -0.15 8.63
C ILE A 65 -12.87 -0.54 7.38
N THR A 66 -13.29 0.47 6.61
CA THR A 66 -13.92 0.25 5.31
C THR A 66 -12.89 0.40 4.20
N GLU A 67 -13.17 -0.21 3.05
CA GLU A 67 -12.36 -0.04 1.84
C GLU A 67 -12.14 1.44 1.49
N GLU A 68 -13.17 2.27 1.69
CA GLU A 68 -13.07 3.70 1.42
C GLU A 68 -12.09 4.43 2.34
N VAL A 69 -11.95 4.01 3.61
CA VAL A 69 -10.91 4.54 4.51
C VAL A 69 -9.52 4.19 3.97
N VAL A 70 -9.34 2.97 3.47
CA VAL A 70 -8.08 2.53 2.86
C VAL A 70 -7.80 3.33 1.58
N LYS A 71 -8.80 3.50 0.70
CA LYS A 71 -8.73 4.35 -0.50
C LYS A 71 -8.36 5.79 -0.19
N ALA A 72 -8.86 6.34 0.92
CA ALA A 72 -8.52 7.70 1.34
C ALA A 72 -7.09 7.80 1.88
N ALA A 73 -6.61 6.79 2.61
CA ALA A 73 -5.23 6.73 3.08
C ALA A 73 -4.23 6.63 1.91
N VAL A 74 -4.44 5.69 0.97
CA VAL A 74 -3.51 5.47 -0.14
C VAL A 74 -3.52 6.61 -1.17
N GLY A 75 -4.66 7.29 -1.32
CA GLY A 75 -4.82 8.44 -2.22
C GLY A 75 -4.39 9.77 -1.61
N ASN A 76 -3.85 9.78 -0.40
CA ASN A 76 -3.39 11.01 0.25
C ASN A 76 -2.02 11.43 -0.26
N THR A 77 -1.94 12.63 -0.82
CA THR A 77 -0.72 13.20 -1.40
C THR A 77 0.32 13.58 -0.37
N ASP A 78 -0.08 13.94 0.85
CA ASP A 78 0.80 14.55 1.84
C ASP A 78 1.35 13.54 2.85
N ASN A 79 0.51 12.60 3.30
CA ASN A 79 0.87 11.58 4.30
C ASN A 79 0.31 10.19 3.93
N GLY A 80 0.16 9.90 2.64
CA GLY A 80 -0.44 8.63 2.20
C GLY A 80 0.36 7.41 2.63
N LYS A 81 1.70 7.51 2.66
CA LYS A 81 2.56 6.46 3.16
C LYS A 81 2.28 6.16 4.63
N GLU A 82 2.38 7.15 5.50
CA GLU A 82 2.22 6.96 6.95
C GLU A 82 0.81 6.50 7.32
N ALA A 83 -0.21 7.05 6.66
CA ALA A 83 -1.59 6.61 6.85
C ALA A 83 -1.78 5.15 6.43
N THR A 84 -1.23 4.76 5.28
CA THR A 84 -1.32 3.37 4.79
C THR A 84 -0.53 2.42 5.69
N ALA A 85 0.69 2.79 6.09
CA ALA A 85 1.52 2.00 6.99
C ALA A 85 0.81 1.75 8.33
N PHE A 86 0.26 2.80 8.94
CA PHE A 86 -0.47 2.66 10.21
C PHE A 86 -1.69 1.75 10.08
N LEU A 87 -2.46 1.88 8.99
CA LEU A 87 -3.61 1.01 8.74
C LEU A 87 -3.20 -0.47 8.63
N LEU A 88 -2.11 -0.75 7.93
CA LEU A 88 -1.62 -2.12 7.76
C LEU A 88 -1.01 -2.69 9.04
N GLU A 89 -0.28 -1.88 9.81
CA GLU A 89 0.37 -2.31 11.06
C GLU A 89 -0.66 -2.59 12.17
N GLN A 90 -1.63 -1.70 12.36
CA GLN A 90 -2.61 -1.82 13.45
C GLN A 90 -3.82 -2.68 13.06
N HIS A 91 -4.16 -2.74 11.77
CA HIS A 91 -5.40 -3.36 11.28
C HIS A 91 -5.21 -4.31 10.11
N GLY A 92 -3.99 -4.81 9.85
CA GLY A 92 -3.69 -5.64 8.68
C GLY A 92 -4.66 -6.80 8.42
N ALA A 93 -5.16 -7.46 9.48
CA ALA A 93 -6.15 -8.54 9.37
C ALA A 93 -7.57 -8.07 9.00
N GLU A 94 -7.92 -6.82 9.32
CA GLU A 94 -9.23 -6.21 9.04
C GLU A 94 -9.24 -5.41 7.73
N VAL A 95 -8.06 -4.93 7.29
CA VAL A 95 -7.88 -4.18 6.05
C VAL A 95 -8.04 -5.14 4.87
N LYS A 96 -9.16 -4.98 4.15
CA LYS A 96 -9.36 -5.64 2.86
C LYS A 96 -8.64 -4.86 1.78
N ILE A 97 -7.53 -5.40 1.27
CA ILE A 97 -6.84 -4.87 0.10
C ILE A 97 -7.56 -5.39 -1.15
N THR A 98 -8.41 -4.54 -1.75
CA THR A 98 -9.09 -4.83 -3.01
C THR A 98 -8.26 -4.36 -4.20
N GLU A 99 -8.59 -4.84 -5.40
CA GLU A 99 -7.98 -4.34 -6.64
C GLU A 99 -8.14 -2.82 -6.78
N GLU A 100 -9.32 -2.28 -6.45
CA GLU A 100 -9.58 -0.84 -6.54
C GLU A 100 -8.67 -0.01 -5.61
N VAL A 101 -8.34 -0.52 -4.42
CA VAL A 101 -7.39 0.12 -3.51
C VAL A 101 -5.99 0.21 -4.15
N VAL A 102 -5.55 -0.88 -4.78
CA VAL A 102 -4.23 -0.94 -5.42
C VAL A 102 -4.18 -0.08 -6.69
N VAL A 103 -5.24 -0.09 -7.50
CA VAL A 103 -5.40 0.80 -8.66
C VAL A 103 -5.29 2.26 -8.23
N LYS A 104 -5.99 2.64 -7.15
CA LYS A 104 -5.96 4.02 -6.63
C LYS A 104 -4.57 4.42 -6.14
N ALA A 105 -3.88 3.53 -5.44
CA ALA A 105 -2.50 3.76 -4.99
C ALA A 105 -1.55 3.92 -6.19
N ALA A 106 -1.65 3.03 -7.20
CA ALA A 106 -0.80 3.04 -8.38
C ALA A 106 -0.99 4.30 -9.25
N ALA A 107 -2.20 4.84 -9.29
CA ALA A 107 -2.52 6.10 -9.96
C ALA A 107 -1.99 7.34 -9.22
N GLY A 108 -1.55 7.21 -7.95
CA GLY A 108 -1.10 8.32 -7.12
C GLY A 108 0.18 8.98 -7.66
N ASP A 109 0.13 10.27 -7.99
CA ASP A 109 1.21 10.99 -8.68
C ASP A 109 2.34 11.51 -7.76
N THR A 110 2.32 11.10 -6.49
CA THR A 110 3.28 11.49 -5.45
C THR A 110 4.15 10.32 -5.01
N ASP A 111 5.27 10.61 -4.33
CA ASP A 111 6.08 9.56 -3.70
C ASP A 111 5.29 8.76 -2.65
N ASN A 112 4.36 9.43 -1.96
CA ASN A 112 3.43 8.77 -1.04
C ASN A 112 2.55 7.73 -1.73
N GLY A 113 2.06 8.00 -2.95
CA GLY A 113 1.29 7.01 -3.73
C GLY A 113 2.13 5.80 -4.13
N ARG A 114 3.38 6.01 -4.55
CA ARG A 114 4.34 4.93 -4.83
C ARG A 114 4.62 4.09 -3.59
N GLU A 115 4.93 4.72 -2.45
CA GLU A 115 5.26 4.01 -1.22
C GLU A 115 4.03 3.31 -0.62
N ALA A 116 2.84 3.91 -0.70
CA ALA A 116 1.59 3.24 -0.36
C ALA A 116 1.37 2.00 -1.24
N THR A 117 1.64 2.08 -2.54
CA THR A 117 1.59 0.92 -3.44
C THR A 117 2.56 -0.17 -3.01
N ALA A 118 3.79 0.18 -2.64
CA ALA A 118 4.77 -0.79 -2.14
C ALA A 118 4.27 -1.49 -0.87
N LEU A 119 3.78 -0.73 0.12
CA LEU A 119 3.26 -1.26 1.38
C LEU A 119 2.07 -2.23 1.18
N LEU A 120 1.16 -1.91 0.25
CA LEU A 120 0.04 -2.79 -0.08
C LEU A 120 0.48 -4.10 -0.74
N LEU A 121 1.53 -4.06 -1.56
CA LEU A 121 2.07 -5.25 -2.23
C LEU A 121 2.91 -6.12 -1.28
N GLU A 122 3.56 -5.52 -0.28
CA GLU A 122 4.33 -6.23 0.76
C GLU A 122 3.44 -7.06 1.69
N GLN A 123 2.15 -6.71 1.83
CA GLN A 123 1.15 -7.52 2.52
C GLN A 123 0.76 -8.74 1.66
N HIS A 124 1.74 -9.63 1.50
CA HIS A 124 1.79 -10.73 0.54
C HIS A 124 0.79 -11.87 0.81
N ASP A 125 0.15 -11.92 1.97
CA ASP A 125 -0.76 -13.01 2.33
C ASP A 125 -2.22 -12.77 1.87
N ALA A 126 -2.55 -11.56 1.39
CA ALA A 126 -3.93 -11.18 1.07
C ALA A 126 -4.39 -11.51 -0.36
N GLY A 127 -3.56 -12.14 -1.19
CA GLY A 127 -3.95 -12.49 -2.56
C GLY A 127 -4.12 -11.29 -3.49
N VAL A 128 -3.36 -10.21 -3.26
CA VAL A 128 -3.34 -9.04 -4.13
C VAL A 128 -2.89 -9.46 -5.53
N LYS A 129 -3.83 -9.49 -6.48
CA LYS A 129 -3.54 -9.78 -7.88
C LYS A 129 -3.09 -8.49 -8.56
N ILE A 130 -1.88 -8.50 -9.11
CA ILE A 130 -1.48 -7.48 -10.08
C ILE A 130 -2.26 -7.75 -11.36
N THR A 131 -3.28 -6.94 -11.60
CA THR A 131 -4.13 -7.02 -12.79
C THR A 131 -3.69 -6.05 -13.87
N GLU A 132 -4.26 -6.19 -15.07
CA GLU A 132 -4.05 -5.24 -16.16
C GLU A 132 -4.45 -3.81 -15.76
N GLU A 133 -5.52 -3.66 -14.98
CA GLU A 133 -6.01 -2.34 -14.55
C GLU A 133 -5.05 -1.65 -13.59
N VAL A 134 -4.39 -2.40 -12.69
CA VAL A 134 -3.30 -1.85 -11.84
C VAL A 134 -2.13 -1.35 -12.70
N VAL A 135 -1.77 -2.11 -13.74
CA VAL A 135 -0.68 -1.72 -14.66
C VAL A 135 -1.07 -0.50 -15.50
N LYS A 136 -2.31 -0.43 -16.01
CA LYS A 136 -2.82 0.75 -16.73
C LYS A 136 -2.83 2.00 -15.86
N ALA A 137 -3.27 1.87 -14.60
CA ALA A 137 -3.26 2.97 -13.65
C ALA A 137 -1.84 3.48 -13.39
N ALA A 138 -0.88 2.57 -13.18
CA ALA A 138 0.53 2.92 -13.05
C ALA A 138 1.08 3.57 -14.34
N ALA A 139 0.73 3.07 -15.52
CA ALA A 139 1.17 3.63 -16.80
C ALA A 139 0.60 5.03 -17.07
N GLY A 140 -0.63 5.31 -16.61
CA GLY A 140 -1.27 6.63 -16.67
C GLY A 140 -0.67 7.66 -15.71
N ASN A 141 0.13 7.23 -14.73
CA ASN A 141 0.78 8.10 -13.77
C ASN A 141 2.04 8.74 -14.38
N ILE A 142 1.90 9.95 -14.90
CA ILE A 142 2.97 10.66 -15.65
C ILE A 142 4.20 10.96 -14.77
N ARG A 143 4.03 11.14 -13.46
CA ARG A 143 5.10 11.57 -12.55
C ARG A 143 5.88 10.39 -11.96
N ARG A 144 5.17 9.35 -11.53
CA ARG A 144 5.75 8.22 -10.79
C ARG A 144 5.49 6.85 -11.42
N GLY A 145 4.77 6.78 -12.54
CA GLY A 145 4.36 5.54 -13.19
C GLY A 145 5.50 4.58 -13.53
N LYS A 146 6.63 5.07 -14.02
CA LYS A 146 7.82 4.23 -14.27
C LYS A 146 8.30 3.53 -13.00
N ALA A 147 8.33 4.23 -11.88
CA ALA A 147 8.76 3.67 -10.60
C ALA A 147 7.73 2.69 -10.03
N VAL A 148 6.43 2.97 -10.20
CA VAL A 148 5.34 2.06 -9.81
C VAL A 148 5.36 0.79 -10.66
N ILE A 149 5.54 0.89 -11.98
CA ILE A 149 5.66 -0.28 -12.87
C ILE A 149 6.87 -1.12 -12.51
N ALA A 150 8.02 -0.51 -12.19
CA ALA A 150 9.20 -1.24 -11.74
C ALA A 150 8.91 -2.06 -10.46
N LEU A 151 8.24 -1.46 -9.47
CA LEU A 151 7.79 -2.16 -8.26
C LEU A 151 6.86 -3.33 -8.59
N LEU A 152 5.89 -3.15 -9.49
CA LEU A 152 4.97 -4.22 -9.89
C LEU A 152 5.69 -5.40 -10.55
N LEU A 153 6.71 -5.13 -11.37
CA LEU A 153 7.52 -6.17 -12.03
C LEU A 153 8.37 -6.94 -11.02
N GLU A 154 9.06 -6.23 -10.11
CA GLU A 154 9.85 -6.85 -9.04
C GLU A 154 8.99 -7.80 -8.19
N GLN A 155 7.78 -7.37 -7.84
CA GLN A 155 6.84 -8.18 -7.06
C GLN A 155 6.35 -9.43 -7.81
N ARG A 156 6.13 -9.31 -9.12
CA ARG A 156 5.79 -10.48 -9.96
C ARG A 156 6.93 -11.49 -10.00
N ASP A 157 8.17 -11.04 -10.13
CA ASP A 157 9.34 -11.93 -10.16
C ASP A 157 9.54 -12.65 -8.81
N VAL A 158 9.32 -11.94 -7.69
CA VAL A 158 9.32 -12.54 -6.34
C VAL A 158 8.21 -13.60 -6.21
N ALA A 159 7.00 -13.30 -6.67
CA ALA A 159 5.88 -14.25 -6.63
C ALA A 159 6.13 -15.50 -7.48
N LEU A 160 6.71 -15.34 -8.67
CA LEU A 160 7.08 -16.46 -9.56
C LEU A 160 8.18 -17.32 -8.92
N LYS A 161 9.23 -16.71 -8.35
CA LYS A 161 10.29 -17.44 -7.64
C LYS A 161 9.75 -18.21 -6.44
N LYS A 162 8.85 -17.64 -5.64
CA LYS A 162 8.20 -18.36 -4.53
C LYS A 162 7.41 -19.57 -5.03
N LYS A 163 6.69 -19.44 -6.14
CA LYS A 163 5.88 -20.51 -6.73
C LYS A 163 6.74 -21.61 -7.39
N GLU A 164 7.84 -21.22 -8.04
CA GLU A 164 8.75 -22.12 -8.76
C GLU A 164 9.67 -22.90 -7.80
N TYR A 165 10.13 -22.27 -6.71
CA TYR A 165 11.11 -22.87 -5.80
C TYR A 165 10.54 -23.34 -4.44
N GLY A 166 9.27 -23.07 -4.13
CA GLY A 166 8.62 -23.56 -2.90
C GLY A 166 9.31 -23.14 -1.59
N LEU A 167 10.15 -22.10 -1.61
CA LEU A 167 10.98 -21.69 -0.46
C LEU A 167 10.17 -20.81 0.49
N SER A 168 10.04 -21.28 1.73
CA SER A 168 9.61 -20.47 2.86
C SER A 168 10.61 -19.34 3.07
N ILE A 169 10.14 -18.16 3.46
CA ILE A 169 10.97 -16.99 3.83
C ILE A 169 12.07 -17.34 4.84
N MET A 170 11.92 -18.44 5.59
CA MET A 170 12.91 -18.95 6.54
C MET A 170 14.16 -19.56 5.90
N ASP A 171 14.09 -20.04 4.66
CA ASP A 171 15.20 -20.78 4.03
C ASP A 171 16.26 -19.85 3.40
N LEU A 172 15.89 -18.61 3.04
CA LEU A 172 16.81 -17.67 2.39
C LEU A 172 17.87 -17.09 3.34
N HIS A 173 17.61 -17.07 4.65
CA HIS A 173 18.56 -16.55 5.64
C HIS A 173 19.64 -17.55 6.07
N ARG A 174 19.53 -18.83 5.65
CA ARG A 174 20.45 -19.90 6.10
C ARG A 174 21.41 -20.39 5.01
N VAL A 175 21.22 -19.97 3.76
CA VAL A 175 22.12 -20.34 2.67
C VAL A 175 23.10 -19.19 2.41
N PRO A 176 24.41 -19.38 2.69
CA PRO A 176 25.39 -18.33 2.43
C PRO A 176 25.39 -17.98 0.94
N TYR A 177 25.36 -16.67 0.64
CA TYR A 177 25.30 -16.04 -0.70
C TYR A 177 26.21 -16.68 -1.77
N LYS A 178 27.30 -17.36 -1.37
CA LYS A 178 28.23 -18.05 -2.27
C LYS A 178 27.65 -19.29 -2.95
N THR A 179 26.63 -19.94 -2.38
CA THR A 179 26.08 -21.19 -2.93
C THR A 179 25.17 -20.94 -4.14
N ILE A 180 24.42 -19.83 -4.13
CA ILE A 180 23.47 -19.44 -5.19
C ILE A 180 24.20 -19.21 -6.53
N PHE A 181 25.42 -18.67 -6.49
CA PHE A 181 26.20 -18.38 -7.70
C PHE A 181 26.72 -19.64 -8.42
N SER A 182 26.84 -20.77 -7.73
CA SER A 182 27.35 -22.02 -8.33
C SER A 182 26.31 -22.76 -9.21
N LEU A 183 25.03 -22.45 -9.03
CA LEU A 183 23.93 -23.03 -9.83
C LEU A 183 23.74 -22.31 -11.17
N TYR A 184 24.40 -21.18 -11.38
CA TYR A 184 24.37 -20.44 -12.64
C TYR A 184 25.51 -20.90 -13.57
N ARG A 185 25.38 -22.10 -14.16
CA ARG A 185 26.24 -22.51 -15.29
C ARG A 185 25.43 -22.37 -16.58
N PRO A 186 25.64 -21.32 -17.40
CA PRO A 186 24.94 -21.19 -18.67
C PRO A 186 25.37 -22.33 -19.59
N THR A 187 24.42 -23.18 -19.97
CA THR A 187 24.59 -24.27 -20.93
C THR A 187 25.02 -23.71 -22.29
N ALA A 188 26.05 -24.36 -22.84
CA ALA A 188 26.83 -23.97 -24.01
C ALA A 188 26.00 -23.67 -25.28
N LEU A 189 26.45 -22.65 -26.00
CA LEU A 189 26.24 -22.49 -27.44
C LEU A 189 26.59 -23.80 -28.16
N LYS A 190 25.61 -24.43 -28.81
CA LYS A 190 25.88 -25.51 -29.77
C LYS A 190 26.53 -24.90 -31.01
N GLU A 191 27.85 -25.06 -31.14
CA GLU A 191 28.52 -24.90 -32.43
C GLU A 191 28.01 -25.99 -33.39
N SER A 192 27.56 -25.54 -34.56
CA SER A 192 27.11 -26.37 -35.68
C SER A 192 28.31 -27.03 -36.37
N PRO A 193 28.32 -28.35 -36.62
CA PRO A 193 29.44 -29.01 -37.27
C PRO A 193 29.45 -28.70 -38.77
N THR A 194 30.62 -28.29 -39.25
CA THR A 194 31.00 -28.17 -40.66
C THR A 194 30.84 -29.52 -41.36
N ALA A 195 30.01 -29.56 -42.40
CA ALA A 195 29.99 -30.68 -43.35
C ALA A 195 31.13 -30.47 -44.36
N GLY A 196 32.17 -31.27 -44.23
CA GLY A 196 33.24 -31.41 -45.20
C GLY A 196 33.53 -32.90 -45.44
N ILE A 197 33.24 -33.36 -46.64
CA ILE A 197 33.78 -34.54 -47.34
C ILE A 197 33.42 -34.29 -48.81
N GLY A 198 34.35 -34.27 -49.77
CA GLY A 198 35.47 -35.19 -49.91
C GLY A 198 35.03 -36.26 -50.90
#